data_AF-A0A6A8LWI5-F1
#
_entry.id   AF-A0A6A8LWI5-F1
#
_cell.length_a   1.000
_cell.length_b   1.000
_cell.length_c   1.000
_cell.angle_alpha   90.00
_cell.angle_beta   90.00
_cell.angle_gamma   90.00
#
_symmetry.space_group_name_H-M   'P 1'
#
loop_
_entity.id
_entity.type
_entity.pdbx_description
1 polymer ?
#
loop_
_entity_poly.entity_id
_entity_poly.type
_entity_poly.pdbx_seq_one_letter_code
_entity_poly.pdbx_strand_id
1 'polypeptide(L)'
;MKKRKLTPKQQLFADEYIKSGNAKESAIKAGYSPKTAYSIGNENLKKPELKSYIDAKLAEIESHKIADAKEILEYFTAVLRGETREVVVV
;
A
#
# COMPACT_ATOMS: atom_id res chain seq x y z
N MET A 1 -3.15 -19.23 20.28
CA MET A 1 -3.60 -19.36 18.87
C MET A 1 -2.43 -19.05 17.96
N LYS A 2 -2.08 -19.93 17.01
CA LYS A 2 -0.91 -19.76 16.13
C LYS A 2 -1.23 -18.68 15.09
N LYS A 3 -0.58 -17.51 15.18
CA LYS A 3 -0.69 -16.42 14.19
C LYS A 3 -0.26 -17.00 12.84
N ARG A 4 -1.19 -17.29 11.91
CA ARG A 4 -0.75 -17.89 10.63
C ARG A 4 -0.11 -16.76 9.83
N LYS A 5 1.14 -16.98 9.48
CA LYS A 5 1.92 -16.07 8.64
C LYS A 5 1.33 -16.13 7.24
N LEU A 6 1.10 -14.98 6.62
CA LEU A 6 0.62 -14.93 5.23
C LEU A 6 1.54 -15.74 4.33
N THR A 7 0.95 -16.54 3.45
CA THR A 7 1.69 -17.20 2.37
C THR A 7 2.18 -16.17 1.35
N PRO A 8 3.27 -16.45 0.59
CA PRO A 8 3.75 -15.52 -0.44
C PRO A 8 2.67 -15.12 -1.45
N LYS A 9 1.78 -16.07 -1.79
CA LYS A 9 0.66 -15.84 -2.70
C LYS A 9 -0.37 -14.84 -2.15
N GLN A 10 -0.67 -14.92 -0.85
CA GLN A 10 -1.60 -14.01 -0.19
C GLN A 10 -0.98 -12.63 0.03
N GLN A 11 0.33 -12.55 0.29
CA GLN A 11 1.06 -11.28 0.34
C GLN A 11 0.99 -10.57 -1.02
N LEU A 12 1.32 -11.28 -2.10
CA LEU A 12 1.23 -10.74 -3.46
C LEU A 12 -0.19 -10.26 -3.81
N PHE A 13 -1.22 -11.01 -3.39
CA PHE A 13 -2.61 -10.57 -3.53
C PHE A 13 -2.88 -9.25 -2.80
N ALA A 14 -2.43 -9.13 -1.54
CA ALA A 14 -2.66 -7.95 -0.74
C ALA A 14 -1.91 -6.73 -1.32
N ASP A 15 -0.66 -6.91 -1.75
CA ASP A 15 0.14 -5.85 -2.35
C ASP A 15 -0.48 -5.34 -3.67
N GLU A 16 -0.98 -6.23 -4.52
CA GLU A 16 -1.69 -5.85 -5.75
C GLU A 16 -3.05 -5.19 -5.47
N TYR A 17 -3.72 -5.60 -4.39
CA TYR A 17 -4.99 -5.00 -3.98
C TYR A 17 -4.78 -3.58 -3.45
N ILE A 18 -3.73 -3.33 -2.68
CA ILE A 18 -3.37 -2.00 -2.21
C ILE A 18 -3.09 -1.06 -3.39
N LYS A 19 -2.47 -1.55 -4.47
CA LYS A 19 -2.19 -0.76 -5.67
C LYS A 19 -3.43 -0.48 -6.52
N SER A 20 -4.29 -1.48 -6.72
CA SER A 20 -5.36 -1.43 -7.72
C SER A 20 -6.76 -1.18 -7.16
N GLY A 21 -6.99 -1.49 -5.88
CA GLY A 21 -8.33 -1.55 -5.27
C GLY A 21 -9.24 -2.65 -5.85
N ASN A 22 -8.76 -3.48 -6.79
CA ASN A 22 -9.57 -4.46 -7.50
C ASN A 22 -9.23 -5.89 -7.04
N ALA A 23 -10.16 -6.53 -6.32
CA ALA A 23 -9.94 -7.86 -5.76
C ALA A 23 -9.76 -8.95 -6.83
N LYS A 24 -10.51 -8.88 -7.94
CA LYS A 24 -10.42 -9.89 -9.02
C LYS A 24 -9.07 -9.79 -9.73
N GLU A 25 -8.68 -8.58 -10.11
CA GLU A 25 -7.42 -8.35 -10.82
C GLU A 25 -6.22 -8.70 -9.93
N SER A 26 -6.26 -8.32 -8.66
CA SER A 26 -5.24 -8.66 -7.67
C SER A 26 -5.09 -10.17 -7.49
N ALA A 27 -6.19 -10.91 -7.50
CA ALA A 27 -6.15 -12.37 -7.47
C ALA A 27 -5.52 -12.97 -8.74
N ILE A 28 -5.80 -12.43 -9.91
CA ILE A 28 -5.17 -12.89 -11.16
C ILE A 28 -3.67 -12.65 -11.12
N LYS A 29 -3.24 -11.44 -10.74
CA LYS A 29 -1.82 -11.07 -10.64
C LYS A 29 -1.07 -11.85 -9.56
N ALA A 30 -1.76 -12.21 -8.48
CA ALA A 30 -1.23 -13.11 -7.45
C ALA A 30 -1.16 -14.59 -7.89
N GLY A 31 -1.53 -14.93 -9.13
CA GLY A 31 -1.44 -16.27 -9.68
C GLY A 31 -2.60 -17.20 -9.29
N TYR A 32 -3.76 -16.67 -8.89
CA TYR A 32 -4.97 -17.48 -8.76
C TYR A 32 -5.60 -17.74 -10.14
N SER A 33 -6.34 -18.85 -10.26
CA SER A 33 -7.01 -19.20 -11.51
C SER A 33 -7.97 -18.09 -11.94
N PRO A 34 -7.90 -17.61 -13.20
CA PRO A 34 -8.78 -16.55 -13.69
C PRO A 34 -10.27 -16.89 -13.55
N LYS A 35 -10.63 -18.19 -13.66
CA LYS A 35 -12.00 -18.68 -13.51
C LYS A 35 -12.55 -18.46 -12.11
N THR A 36 -11.71 -18.52 -11.09
CA THR A 36 -12.10 -18.42 -9.67
C THR A 36 -11.63 -17.13 -9.00
N ALA A 37 -10.89 -16.28 -9.71
CA ALA A 37 -10.25 -15.07 -9.16
C ALA A 37 -11.25 -14.11 -8.49
N TYR A 38 -12.46 -13.99 -9.03
CA TYR A 38 -13.50 -13.15 -8.43
C TYR A 38 -13.93 -13.68 -7.05
N SER A 39 -14.23 -14.98 -6.95
CA SER A 39 -14.64 -15.60 -5.69
C SER A 39 -13.50 -15.59 -4.67
N ILE A 40 -12.29 -15.99 -5.10
CA ILE A 40 -11.11 -16.03 -4.24
C ILE A 40 -10.71 -14.63 -3.77
N GLY A 41 -10.79 -13.61 -4.62
CA GLY A 41 -10.48 -12.24 -4.23
C GLY A 41 -11.40 -11.77 -3.08
N ASN A 42 -12.71 -12.00 -3.20
CA ASN A 42 -13.66 -11.69 -2.15
C ASN A 42 -13.45 -12.51 -0.88
N GLU A 43 -13.11 -13.79 -1.00
CA GLU A 43 -12.77 -14.64 0.15
C GLU A 43 -11.51 -14.12 0.87
N ASN A 44 -10.47 -13.77 0.10
CA ASN A 44 -9.21 -13.26 0.63
C ASN A 44 -9.40 -11.96 1.41
N LEU A 45 -10.25 -11.04 0.94
CA LEU A 45 -10.58 -9.80 1.66
C LEU A 45 -11.31 -10.05 2.99
N LYS A 46 -12.02 -11.18 3.14
CA LYS A 46 -12.70 -11.56 4.38
C LYS A 46 -11.79 -12.26 5.39
N LYS A 47 -10.59 -12.71 4.98
CA LYS A 47 -9.65 -13.38 5.89
C LYS A 47 -9.04 -12.33 6.83
N PRO A 48 -9.19 -12.48 8.16
CA PRO A 48 -8.69 -11.48 9.11
C PRO A 48 -7.20 -11.18 8.96
N GLU A 49 -6.39 -12.20 8.68
CA GLU A 49 -4.94 -12.06 8.52
C GLU A 49 -4.55 -11.18 7.33
N LEU A 50 -5.29 -11.27 6.21
CA LEU A 50 -5.07 -10.45 5.03
C LEU A 50 -5.57 -9.03 5.28
N LYS A 51 -6.73 -8.88 5.91
CA LYS A 51 -7.26 -7.57 6.28
C LYS A 51 -6.27 -6.82 7.17
N SER A 52 -5.78 -7.46 8.24
CA SER A 52 -4.79 -6.83 9.13
C SER A 52 -3.50 -6.43 8.41
N TYR A 53 -3.04 -7.23 7.44
CA TYR A 53 -1.86 -6.87 6.65
C TYR A 53 -2.12 -5.68 5.73
N ILE A 54 -3.28 -5.66 5.04
CA ILE A 54 -3.68 -4.55 4.18
C ILE A 54 -3.82 -3.26 5.00
N ASP A 55 -4.53 -3.32 6.13
CA ASP A 55 -4.73 -2.18 7.04
C ASP A 55 -3.37 -1.63 7.53
N ALA A 56 -2.46 -2.51 7.95
CA ALA A 56 -1.13 -2.10 8.42
C ALA A 56 -0.31 -1.43 7.31
N LYS A 57 -0.34 -1.98 6.09
CA LYS A 57 0.36 -1.40 4.94
C LYS A 57 -0.25 -0.09 4.48
N LEU A 58 -1.57 0.05 4.54
CA LEU A 58 -2.24 1.31 4.24
C LEU A 58 -1.91 2.38 5.27
N ALA A 59 -1.85 2.04 6.56
CA ALA A 59 -1.42 2.97 7.61
C ALA A 59 0.04 3.40 7.44
N GLU A 60 0.93 2.47 7.06
CA GLU A 60 2.32 2.78 6.69
C GLU A 60 2.37 3.74 5.49
N ILE A 61 1.61 3.46 4.43
CA ILE A 61 1.55 4.32 3.24
C ILE A 61 0.95 5.70 3.58
N GLU A 62 -0.08 5.77 4.41
CA GLU A 62 -0.69 7.03 4.85
C GLU A 62 0.33 7.88 5.62
N SER A 63 1.09 7.25 6.53
CA SER A 63 2.18 7.92 7.26
C SER A 63 3.31 8.44 6.36
N HIS A 64 3.48 7.86 5.16
CA HIS A 64 4.54 8.26 4.20
C HIS A 64 4.04 9.14 3.04
N LYS A 65 2.74 9.12 2.70
CA LYS A 65 2.16 9.90 1.59
C LYS A 65 1.65 11.27 2.01
N ILE A 66 1.27 11.42 3.26
CA ILE A 66 1.08 12.74 3.83
C ILE A 66 2.51 13.20 4.11
N ALA A 67 3.05 14.11 3.29
CA ALA A 67 4.08 14.99 3.81
C ALA A 67 3.47 15.56 5.09
N ASP A 68 3.96 15.10 6.23
CA ASP A 68 3.41 15.48 7.53
C ASP A 68 3.28 17.01 7.47
N ALA A 69 2.21 17.60 8.00
CA ALA A 69 2.02 19.06 7.88
C ALA A 69 3.30 19.80 8.31
N LYS A 70 4.06 19.18 9.21
CA LYS A 70 5.44 19.48 9.57
C LYS A 70 6.45 19.51 8.40
N GLU A 71 6.56 18.47 7.57
CA GLU A 71 7.48 18.41 6.42
C GLU A 71 7.18 19.52 5.40
N ILE A 72 5.90 19.79 5.14
CA ILE A 72 5.47 20.89 4.26
C ILE A 72 5.87 22.24 4.88
N LEU A 73 5.63 22.42 6.18
CA LEU A 73 6.00 23.64 6.92
C LEU A 73 7.52 23.82 7.02
N GLU A 74 8.27 22.75 7.20
CA GLU A 74 9.74 22.75 7.20
C GLU A 74 10.28 23.13 5.83
N TYR A 75 9.73 22.56 4.76
CA TYR A 75 10.07 22.96 3.39
C TYR A 75 9.75 24.44 3.14
N PHE A 76 8.54 24.91 3.48
CA PHE A 76 8.20 26.33 3.34
C PHE A 76 9.09 27.23 4.19
N THR A 77 9.45 26.81 5.41
CA THR A 77 10.37 27.55 6.28
C THR A 77 11.76 27.64 5.66
N ALA A 78 12.27 26.55 5.10
CA ALA A 78 13.57 26.53 4.43
C ALA A 78 13.58 27.43 3.19
N VAL A 79 12.49 27.45 2.41
CA VAL A 79 12.31 28.36 1.27
C VAL A 79 12.28 29.82 1.74
N LEU A 80 11.49 30.14 2.77
CA LEU A 80 11.38 31.50 3.31
C LEU A 80 12.69 32.00 3.96
N ARG A 81 13.53 31.08 4.46
CA ARG A 81 14.86 31.39 5.01
C ARG A 81 15.97 31.42 3.96
N GLY A 82 15.67 31.08 2.70
CA GLY A 82 16.65 31.03 1.62
C GLY A 82 17.67 29.89 1.76
N GLU A 83 17.34 28.83 2.50
CA GLU A 83 18.21 27.67 2.74
C GLU A 83 18.10 26.62 1.62
N THR A 84 17.09 26.73 0.75
CA THR A 84 16.90 25.85 -0.42
C THR A 84 17.74 26.31 -1.61
N ARG A 85 18.60 25.44 -2.13
CA ARG A 85 19.33 25.66 -3.38
C ARG A 85 18.52 25.08 -4.54
N GLU A 86 18.02 25.94 -5.43
CA GLU A 86 17.54 25.49 -6.73
C GLU A 86 18.74 25.02 -7.56
N VAL A 87 18.72 23.75 -7.97
CA VAL A 87 19.61 23.27 -9.03
C VAL A 87 18.86 23.49 -10.34
N VAL A 88 19.11 24.65 -10.96
CA VAL A 88 18.70 24.87 -12.34
C VAL A 88 19.63 24.04 -13.22
N VAL A 89 19.12 22.95 -13.79
CA VAL A 89 19.81 22.25 -14.88
C VAL A 89 19.56 23.06 -16.15
N VAL A 90 20.60 23.75 -16.64
CA VAL A 90 20.61 24.50 -17.91
C VAL A 90 20.91 23.57 -19.07
#